data_AF-J5GFQ0-F1
#
_entry.id   AF-J5GFQ0-F1
#
_cell.length_a   1.000
_cell.length_b   1.000
_cell.length_c   1.000
_cell.angle_alpha   90.00
_cell.angle_beta   90.00
_cell.angle_gamma   90.00
#
_symmetry.space_group_name_H-M   'P 1'
#
loop_
_entity.id
_entity.type
_entity.pdbx_description
1 polymer ?
#
loop_
_entity_poly.entity_id
_entity_poly.type
_entity_poly.pdbx_seq_one_letter_code
_entity_poly.pdbx_strand_id
1 'polypeptide(L)' 'MAYYAKLPYSIAAPCGMIGASNFFELAVAVAISLFGLSSGATLATVVGVLVEVPVMLMLVKFANSMEYKF' A
#
# COMPACT_ATOMS: atom_id res chain seq x y z
N MET A 1 -0.85 12.50 11.30
CA MET A 1 -1.73 13.66 11.00
C MET A 1 -3.19 13.39 11.35
N ALA A 2 -3.79 12.25 10.98
CA ALA A 2 -5.19 11.92 11.30
C ALA A 2 -5.53 11.93 12.80
N TYR A 3 -4.61 11.48 13.67
CA TYR A 3 -4.76 11.57 15.14
C TYR A 3 -4.88 13.02 15.64
N TYR A 4 -4.03 13.91 15.12
CA TYR A 4 -4.07 15.35 15.46
C TYR A 4 -5.34 16.04 14.93
N ALA A 5 -5.88 15.56 13.81
CA ALA A 5 -7.13 16.04 13.23
C ALA A 5 -8.39 15.48 13.91
N LYS A 6 -8.26 14.64 14.96
CA LYS A 6 -9.38 14.01 15.71
C LYS A 6 -10.42 13.33 14.80
N LEU A 7 -9.97 12.71 13.72
CA LEU A 7 -10.84 11.98 12.79
C LEU A 7 -11.32 10.66 13.42
N PRO A 8 -12.58 10.25 13.17
CA PRO A 8 -13.07 8.94 13.61
C PRO A 8 -12.26 7.81 12.95
N TYR A 9 -12.14 6.69 13.64
CA TYR A 9 -11.32 5.54 13.22
C TYR A 9 -11.64 5.06 11.80
N SER A 10 -12.93 4.99 11.47
CA SER A 10 -13.45 4.59 10.16
C SER A 10 -12.98 5.48 9.00
N ILE A 11 -12.53 6.71 9.27
CA ILE A 11 -11.95 7.62 8.28
C ILE A 11 -10.43 7.62 8.40
N ALA A 12 -9.89 7.67 9.62
CA ALA A 12 -8.46 7.75 9.87
C ALA A 12 -7.68 6.52 9.40
N ALA A 13 -8.23 5.31 9.59
CA ALA A 13 -7.59 4.06 9.20
C ALA A 13 -7.41 3.93 7.67
N PRO A 14 -8.47 4.01 6.83
CA PRO A 14 -8.30 3.98 5.38
C PRO A 14 -7.51 5.18 4.83
N CYS A 15 -7.67 6.39 5.38
CA CYS A 15 -6.84 7.53 4.96
C CYS A 15 -5.35 7.32 5.23
N GLY A 16 -4.99 6.71 6.37
CA GLY A 16 -3.61 6.36 6.69
C GLY A 16 -3.02 5.33 5.73
N MET A 17 -3.82 4.32 5.36
CA MET A 17 -3.44 3.30 4.40
C MET A 17 -3.22 3.89 2.99
N ILE A 18 -4.12 4.75 2.52
CA ILE A 18 -3.98 5.43 1.22
C ILE A 18 -2.75 6.33 1.19
N GLY A 19 -2.47 7.07 2.26
CA GLY A 19 -1.30 7.94 2.34
C GLY A 19 0.04 7.20 2.45
N ALA A 20 0.03 5.93 2.87
CA ALA A 20 1.23 5.10 2.99
C ALA A 20 1.48 4.23 1.74
N SER A 21 0.43 3.89 0.98
CA SER A 21 0.55 3.08 -0.24
C SER A 21 1.08 3.89 -1.44
N ASN A 22 1.71 3.19 -2.38
CA ASN A 22 2.26 3.77 -3.60
C ASN A 22 1.66 3.07 -4.83
N PHE A 23 1.68 3.73 -6.01
CA PHE A 23 1.15 3.12 -7.25
C PHE A 23 2.17 2.19 -7.91
N PHE A 24 2.28 1.00 -7.37
CA PHE A 24 3.26 0.01 -7.83
C PHE A 24 2.98 -0.52 -9.24
N GLU A 25 1.73 -0.59 -9.69
CA GLU A 25 1.38 -0.95 -11.07
C GLU A 25 1.98 0.01 -12.09
N LEU A 26 1.96 1.31 -11.79
CA LEU A 26 2.62 2.33 -12.62
C LEU A 26 4.15 2.16 -12.56
N ALA A 27 4.70 1.90 -11.37
CA ALA A 27 6.14 1.70 -11.19
C ALA A 27 6.68 0.51 -12.00
N VAL A 28 5.93 -0.60 -12.05
CA VAL A 28 6.28 -1.77 -12.87
C VAL A 28 6.25 -1.43 -14.36
N ALA A 29 5.21 -0.72 -14.83
CA ALA A 29 5.12 -0.31 -16.23
C ALA A 29 6.29 0.60 -16.65
N VAL A 30 6.69 1.53 -15.77
CA VAL A 30 7.84 2.40 -16.00
C VAL A 30 9.16 1.61 -15.95
N ALA A 31 9.32 0.68 -15.01
CA ALA A 31 10.53 -0.12 -14.92
C ALA A 31 10.74 -1.02 -16.14
N ILE A 32 9.67 -1.67 -16.63
CA ILE A 32 9.70 -2.49 -17.85
C ILE A 32 10.04 -1.63 -19.07
N SER A 33 9.42 -0.44 -19.20
CA SER A 33 9.62 0.42 -20.38
C SER A 33 11.01 1.06 -20.45
N LEU A 34 11.64 1.36 -19.30
CA LEU A 34 12.97 1.99 -19.26
C LEU A 34 14.12 0.98 -19.19
N PHE A 35 13.96 -0.12 -18.44
CA PHE A 35 15.06 -1.04 -18.13
C PHE A 35 14.89 -2.44 -18.74
N GLY A 36 13.73 -2.74 -19.33
CA GLY A 36 13.43 -4.05 -19.89
C GLY A 36 13.16 -5.13 -18.84
N LEU A 37 12.71 -6.32 -19.29
CA LEU A 37 12.25 -7.39 -18.40
C LEU A 37 13.38 -8.10 -17.63
N SER A 38 14.59 -8.16 -18.18
CA SER A 38 15.74 -8.84 -17.55
C SER A 38 16.52 -7.98 -16.55
N SER A 39 16.12 -6.72 -16.35
CA SER A 39 16.80 -5.83 -15.40
C SER A 39 16.37 -6.10 -13.96
N GLY A 40 17.32 -6.05 -13.02
CA GLY A 40 17.05 -6.17 -11.59
C GLY A 40 16.11 -5.09 -11.04
N ALA A 41 16.03 -3.93 -11.69
CA ALA A 41 15.07 -2.87 -11.35
C ALA A 41 13.62 -3.34 -11.56
N THR A 42 13.35 -4.00 -12.68
CA THR A 42 12.03 -4.56 -13.01
C THR A 42 11.65 -5.65 -12.00
N LEU A 43 12.57 -6.56 -11.68
CA LEU A 43 12.34 -7.60 -10.67
C LEU A 43 11.97 -6.99 -9.31
N ALA A 44 12.68 -5.96 -8.87
CA ALA A 44 12.44 -5.32 -7.58
C ALA A 44 11.04 -4.66 -7.52
N THR A 45 10.61 -4.00 -8.60
CA THR A 45 9.27 -3.39 -8.65
C THR A 45 8.15 -4.44 -8.65
N VAL A 46 8.31 -5.55 -9.38
CA VAL A 46 7.32 -6.64 -9.41
C VAL A 46 7.21 -7.32 -8.05
N VAL A 47 8.34 -7.63 -7.41
CA VAL A 47 8.34 -8.19 -6.04
C VAL A 47 7.72 -7.21 -5.05
N GLY A 48 7.96 -5.91 -5.22
CA GLY A 48 7.33 -4.86 -4.43
C GLY A 48 5.80 -4.94 -4.47
N VAL A 49 5.19 -5.07 -5.66
CA VAL A 49 3.73 -5.22 -5.81
C VAL A 49 3.22 -6.49 -5.13
N LEU A 50 3.94 -7.61 -5.32
CA LEU A 50 3.57 -8.90 -4.75
C LEU A 50 3.59 -8.89 -3.22
N VAL A 51 4.38 -8.01 -2.60
CA VAL A 51 4.42 -7.82 -1.14
C VAL A 51 3.42 -6.75 -0.69
N GLU A 52 3.26 -5.66 -1.43
CA GLU A 52 2.37 -4.55 -1.07
C GLU A 52 0.92 -5.02 -0.95
N VAL A 53 0.38 -5.66 -1.98
CA VAL A 53 -1.03 -6.07 -2.03
C VAL A 53 -1.43 -6.96 -0.83
N PRO A 54 -0.71 -8.04 -0.49
CA PRO A 54 -1.07 -8.85 0.67
C PRO A 54 -0.87 -8.11 2.00
N VAL A 55 0.14 -7.26 2.14
CA VAL A 55 0.34 -6.44 3.35
C VAL A 55 -0.84 -5.48 3.53
N MET A 56 -1.30 -4.85 2.46
CA MET A 56 -2.46 -3.95 2.49
C MET A 56 -3.73 -4.69 2.92
N LEU A 57 -3.99 -5.89 2.37
CA LEU A 57 -5.13 -6.73 2.77
C LEU A 57 -5.04 -7.16 4.24
N MET A 58 -3.84 -7.48 4.74
CA MET A 58 -3.63 -7.77 6.16
C MET A 58 -3.91 -6.55 7.05
N LEU A 59 -3.47 -5.36 6.65
CA LEU A 59 -3.72 -4.12 7.37
C LEU A 59 -5.21 -3.78 7.43
N VAL A 60 -5.94 -3.96 6.32
CA VAL A 60 -7.40 -3.80 6.29
C VAL A 60 -8.08 -4.78 7.25
N LYS A 61 -7.68 -6.05 7.22
CA LYS A 61 -8.23 -7.07 8.13
C LYS A 61 -7.95 -6.71 9.60
N PHE A 62 -6.75 -6.24 9.90
CA PHE A 62 -6.37 -5.79 11.24
C PHE A 62 -7.18 -4.56 11.67
N ALA A 63 -7.36 -3.59 10.77
CA ALA A 63 -8.13 -2.39 11.04
C ALA A 63 -9.60 -2.71 11.33
N ASN A 64 -10.23 -3.55 10.53
CA ASN A 64 -11.60 -4.00 10.76
C ASN A 64 -11.73 -4.77 12.08
N SER A 65 -10.72 -5.55 12.48
CA SER A 65 -10.73 -6.23 13.78
C SER A 65 -10.58 -5.26 14.96
N MET A 66 -9.92 -4.12 14.77
CA MET A 66 -9.77 -3.09 15.78
C MET A 66 -11.02 -2.21 15.90
N GLU A 67 -11.77 -2.00 14.80
CA GLU A 67 -13.02 -1.22 14.80
C GLU A 67 -14.04 -1.75 15.82
N TYR A 68 -14.17 -3.06 15.99
CA TYR A 68 -15.06 -3.64 17.01
C TYR A 68 -14.62 -3.37 18.47
N LYS A 69 -13.40 -2.86 18.66
CA LYS A 69 -12.77 -2.66 19.97
C LYS A 69 -12.70 -1.18 20.37
N PHE A 70 -13.02 -0.25 19.47
CA PHE A 70 -13.03 1.20 19.65
C PHE A 70 -14.42 1.77 19.42
#